data_AF-A0A392S820-F1
#
_entry.id   AF-A0A392S820-F1
#
_cell.length_a   1.000
_cell.length_b   1.000
_cell.length_c   1.000
_cell.angle_alpha   90.00
_cell.angle_beta   90.00
_cell.angle_gamma   90.00
#
_symmetry.space_group_name_H-M   'P 1'
#
loop_
_entity.id
_entity.type
_entity.pdbx_description
1 polymer ?
#
loop_
_entity_poly.entity_id
_entity_poly.type
_entity_poly.pdbx_seq_one_letter_code
_entity_poly.pdbx_strand_id
1 'polypeptide(L)' 'ETKSLCVDMPTGRGVFALKEIGVVDAIGISKKALKPLMKSGEVTGD' A
#
# COMPACT_ATOMS: atom_id res chain seq x y z
N GLU A 1 -18.67 -6.99 -6.27
CA GLU A 1 -17.82 -6.31 -5.27
C GLU A 1 -17.06 -7.30 -4.40
N THR A 2 -15.75 -7.43 -4.61
CA THR A 2 -14.84 -8.21 -3.74
C THR A 2 -13.97 -7.21 -2.98
N LYS A 3 -13.98 -7.25 -1.64
CA LYS A 3 -13.24 -6.29 -0.80
C LYS A 3 -11.95 -6.95 -0.30
N SER A 4 -10.79 -6.55 -0.81
CA SER A 4 -9.50 -7.07 -0.36
C SER A 4 -9.12 -6.59 1.04
N LEU A 5 -8.44 -7.43 1.81
CA LEU A 5 -7.83 -7.06 3.09
C LEU A 5 -6.40 -6.51 2.86
N CYS A 6 -6.26 -5.19 2.87
CA CYS A 6 -4.96 -4.53 2.76
C CYS A 6 -4.26 -4.48 4.12
N VAL A 7 -3.08 -5.08 4.23
CA VAL A 7 -2.27 -5.11 5.47
C VAL A 7 -0.91 -4.49 5.22
N ASP A 8 -0.56 -3.49 6.04
CA ASP A 8 0.77 -2.86 6.03
C ASP A 8 1.78 -3.84 6.58
N MET A 9 2.56 -4.44 5.67
CA MET A 9 3.47 -5.52 6.01
C MET A 9 4.78 -5.30 5.25
N PRO A 10 5.88 -4.98 5.95
CA PRO A 10 7.17 -4.75 5.28
C PRO A 10 7.76 -6.01 4.66
N THR A 11 7.25 -7.19 5.03
CA THR A 11 7.66 -8.49 4.48
C THR A 11 6.43 -9.32 4.10
N GLY A 12 6.52 -10.15 3.05
CA GLY A 12 5.39 -10.96 2.57
C GLY A 12 4.91 -12.07 3.52
N ARG A 13 5.61 -12.31 4.64
CA ARG A 13 5.35 -13.46 5.53
C ARG A 13 3.95 -13.47 6.14
N GLY A 14 3.44 -12.32 6.59
CA GLY A 14 2.10 -12.31 7.16
C GLY A 14 0.99 -12.37 6.13
N VAL A 15 1.21 -11.83 4.93
CA VAL A 15 0.26 -12.04 3.82
C VAL A 15 0.19 -13.52 3.45
N PHE A 16 1.35 -14.20 3.44
CA PHE A 16 1.41 -15.64 3.21
C PHE A 16 0.64 -16.42 4.29
N ALA A 17 0.90 -16.14 5.56
CA ALA A 17 0.18 -16.79 6.66
C ALA A 17 -1.33 -16.53 6.62
N LEU A 18 -1.76 -15.30 6.28
CA LEU A 18 -3.18 -14.93 6.11
C LEU A 18 -3.86 -15.77 5.03
N LYS A 19 -3.17 -16.01 3.91
CA LYS A 19 -3.69 -16.86 2.83
C LYS A 19 -3.82 -18.32 3.25
N GLU A 20 -2.83 -18.86 3.96
CA GLU A 20 -2.86 -20.24 4.47
C GLU A 20 -4.02 -20.50 5.44
N ILE A 21 -4.45 -19.48 6.21
CA ILE A 21 -5.61 -19.59 7.11
C ILE A 21 -6.96 -19.27 6.44
N GLY A 22 -6.98 -19.05 5.11
CA GLY A 22 -8.20 -18.86 4.33
C GLY A 22 -8.55 -17.41 3.97
N VAL A 23 -7.72 -16.42 4.34
CA VAL A 23 -7.88 -15.02 3.90
C VAL A 23 -7.21 -14.84 2.54
N VAL A 24 -7.85 -15.42 1.52
CA VAL A 24 -7.30 -15.53 0.16
C VAL A 24 -7.10 -14.17 -0.54
N ASP A 25 -7.85 -13.16 -0.12
CA ASP A 25 -7.85 -11.79 -0.63
C ASP A 25 -6.93 -10.83 0.16
N ALA A 26 -6.06 -11.37 1.02
CA ALA A 26 -5.03 -10.59 1.69
C ALA A 26 -4.02 -10.02 0.70
N ILE A 27 -3.81 -8.70 0.76
CA ILE A 27 -2.84 -7.96 -0.05
C ILE A 27 -1.88 -7.22 0.89
N GLY A 28 -0.58 -7.45 0.72
CA GLY A 28 0.45 -6.70 1.42
C GLY A 28 0.66 -5.33 0.78
N ILE A 29 0.70 -4.29 1.60
CA ILE A 29 1.13 -2.96 1.19
C ILE A 29 2.44 -2.61 1.89
N SER A 30 3.30 -1.86 1.21
CA SER A 30 4.52 -1.32 1.78
C SER A 30 4.58 0.17 1.45
N LYS A 31 4.54 1.01 2.49
CA LYS A 31 4.69 2.45 2.33
C LYS A 31 6.16 2.79 2.11
N LYS A 32 6.59 2.73 0.86
CA LYS A 32 7.86 3.33 0.46
C LYS A 32 7.65 4.85 0.43
N ALA A 33 8.42 5.58 1.24
CA ALA A 33 8.48 7.03 1.17
C ALA A 33 9.08 7.43 -0.19
N LEU A 34 8.22 7.53 -1.20
CA LEU A 34 8.57 8.12 -2.49
C LEU A 34 8.34 9.62 -2.38
N LYS A 35 9.26 10.40 -2.96
CA LYS A 35 9.00 11.83 -3.13
C LYS A 35 7.68 11.97 -3.92
N PRO A 36 6.71 12.78 -3.45
CA PRO A 36 5.50 13.02 -4.21
C PRO A 36 5.87 13.40 -5.65
N LEU A 37 5.16 12.83 -6.63
CA LEU A 37 5.37 13.16 -8.05
C LEU A 37 4.93 14.60 -8.38
N MET A 38 4.34 15.31 -7.41
CA MET A 38 3.96 16.70 -7.52
C MET A 38 5.20 17.59 -7.48
N LYS A 39 5.48 18.29 -8.59
CA LYS A 39 6.27 19.52 -8.52
C LYS A 39 5.43 20.55 -7.77
N SER A 40 5.98 21.16 -6.73
CA SER A 40 5.36 22.30 -6.07
C SER A 40 4.95 23.31 -7.15
N GLY A 41 3.66 23.66 -7.22
CA GLY A 41 3.23 24.75 -8.09
C GLY A 41 3.90 26.03 -7.60
N GLU A 42 4.81 26.58 -8.38
CA GLU A 42 5.28 27.95 -8.17
C GLU A 42 4.09 28.87 -8.43
N VAL A 43 3.44 29.33 -7.37
CA VAL A 43 2.60 30.52 -7.43
C VAL A 43 3.57 31.69 -7.46
N THR A 44 3.95 32.11 -8.67
CA THR A 44 4.55 33.42 -8.88
C THR A 44 3.39 34.40 -8.99
N GLY A 45 3.07 35.07 -7.89
CA GLY A 45 2.13 36.18 -7.88
C GLY A 45 2.81 37.44 -8.37
N ASP A 46 2.27 38.01 -9.46
CA ASP A 46 2.22 39.44 -9.76
C ASP A 46 0.81 39.73 -10.31
#